data_AF-A0A7Z0Q062-F1
#
_entry.id   AF-A0A7Z0Q062-F1
#
_cell.length_a   1.000
_cell.length_b   1.000
_cell.length_c   1.000
_cell.angle_alpha   90.00
_cell.angle_beta   90.00
_cell.angle_gamma   90.00
#
_symmetry.space_group_name_H-M   'P 1'
#
loop_
_entity.id
_entity.type
_entity.pdbx_description
1 polymer ?
#
loop_
_entity_poly.entity_id
_entity_poly.type
_entity_poly.pdbx_seq_one_letter_code
_entity_poly.pdbx_strand_id
1 'polypeptide(L)' 'ADAETRIVRGDAADGAFTVFGVARGRLVAAAAIDRPRDIQAARRLIGRELPVDAASLADPATDLRKLLRARPVREER' A
#
# COMPACT_ATOMS: atom_id res chain seq x y z
N ALA A 1 15.11 5.24 -1.65
CA ALA A 1 13.71 5.21 -2.11
C ALA A 1 13.11 6.58 -1.83
N ASP A 2 12.66 7.28 -2.86
CA ASP A 2 12.08 8.63 -2.81
C ASP A 2 10.65 8.64 -2.24
N ALA A 3 10.37 7.80 -1.25
CA ALA A 3 9.06 7.75 -0.61
C ALA A 3 8.83 9.02 0.23
N GLU A 4 7.81 9.78 -0.13
CA GLU A 4 7.39 11.01 0.56
C GLU A 4 6.55 10.69 1.80
N THR A 5 5.76 9.62 1.73
CA THR A 5 4.86 9.17 2.80
C THR A 5 5.06 7.69 3.07
N ARG A 6 4.99 7.32 4.36
CA ARG A 6 5.01 5.92 4.80
C ARG A 6 3.67 5.56 5.41
N ILE A 7 3.11 4.44 4.97
CA ILE A 7 1.82 3.93 5.43
C ILE A 7 2.05 2.55 6.03
N VAL A 8 1.57 2.34 7.25
CA VAL A 8 1.65 1.04 7.94
C VAL A 8 0.30 0.34 7.81
N ARG A 9 0.35 -0.94 7.48
CA ARG A 9 -0.80 -1.83 7.38
C ARG A 9 -0.64 -3.00 8.35
N GLY A 10 -1.59 -3.15 9.24
CA GLY A 10 -1.50 -4.08 10.38
C GLY A 10 -0.73 -3.46 11.55
N ASP A 11 -0.38 -4.30 12.53
CA ASP A 11 0.32 -3.88 13.74
C ASP A 11 1.68 -4.59 13.85
N ALA A 12 2.71 -3.84 14.23
CA ALA A 12 4.03 -4.39 14.54
C ALA A 12 4.01 -5.25 15.81
N ALA A 13 3.10 -4.96 16.75
CA ALA A 13 2.91 -5.77 17.96
C ALA A 13 2.42 -7.19 17.65
N ASP A 14 1.64 -7.36 16.58
CA ASP A 14 1.14 -8.66 16.12
C ASP A 14 2.19 -9.49 15.35
N GLY A 15 3.40 -8.95 15.15
CA GLY A 15 4.49 -9.59 14.41
C GLY A 15 4.30 -9.66 12.89
N ALA A 16 3.14 -9.24 12.38
CA ALA A 16 2.83 -9.29 10.95
C ALA A 16 2.26 -7.95 10.44
N PHE A 17 3.09 -7.20 9.72
CA PHE A 17 2.74 -5.88 9.20
C PHE A 17 3.44 -5.59 7.87
N THR A 18 2.93 -4.59 7.17
CA THR A 18 3.51 -4.09 5.93
C THR A 18 3.68 -2.58 6.00
N VAL A 19 4.84 -2.09 5.58
CA VAL A 19 5.13 -0.66 5.40
C VAL A 19 5.20 -0.36 3.91
N PHE A 20 4.35 0.55 3.46
CA PHE A 20 4.28 1.04 2.09
C PHE A 20 4.92 2.41 2.00
N GLY A 21 5.77 2.61 1.00
CA GLY A 21 6.31 3.92 0.62
C GLY A 21 5.53 4.47 -0.56
N VAL A 22 4.93 5.65 -0.38
CA VAL A 22 4.15 6.35 -1.40
C VAL A 22 4.86 7.65 -1.77
N ALA A 23 4.89 7.97 -3.06
CA ALA A 23 5.36 9.24 -3.59
C ALA A 23 4.40 9.71 -4.69
N ARG A 24 3.97 10.98 -4.65
CA ARG A 24 3.03 11.55 -5.63
C ARG A 24 1.76 10.70 -5.85
N GLY A 25 1.23 10.15 -4.76
CA GLY A 25 0.03 9.29 -4.77
C GLY A 25 0.22 7.91 -5.42
N ARG A 26 1.46 7.46 -5.66
CA ARG A 26 1.79 6.13 -6.21
C ARG A 26 2.66 5.34 -5.27
N LEU A 27 2.51 4.02 -5.28
CA LEU A 27 3.35 3.12 -4.51
C LEU A 27 4.75 3.03 -5.15
N VAL A 28 5.80 3.33 -4.39
CA VAL A 28 7.21 3.28 -4.84
C VAL A 28 8.05 2.24 -4.09
N ALA A 29 7.60 1.82 -2.91
CA ALA A 29 8.28 0.81 -2.10
C ALA A 29 7.30 0.02 -1.23
N ALA A 30 7.68 -1.20 -0.86
CA ALA A 30 6.99 -1.99 0.15
C ALA A 30 7.96 -2.90 0.90
N ALA A 31 7.81 -2.97 2.22
CA ALA A 31 8.53 -3.89 3.10
C ALA A 31 7.52 -4.56 4.03
N ALA A 32 7.58 -5.88 4.17
CA ALA A 32 6.58 -6.62 4.92
C ALA A 32 7.22 -7.73 5.77
N ILE A 33 6.60 -8.01 6.91
CA ILE A 33 6.94 -9.11 7.81
C ILE A 33 5.72 -10.04 7.86
N ASP A 34 5.93 -11.33 7.58
CA ASP A 34 4.89 -12.37 7.56
C ASP A 34 3.64 -12.07 6.71
N ARG A 35 3.81 -11.23 5.67
CA ARG A 35 2.75 -10.85 4.71
C ARG A 35 3.21 -11.01 3.25
N PRO A 36 3.53 -12.23 2.78
CA PRO A 36 4.01 -12.46 1.41
C PRO A 36 2.97 -12.10 0.33
N ARG A 37 1.68 -12.12 0.69
CA ARG A 37 0.59 -11.69 -0.20
C ARG A 37 0.64 -10.19 -0.48
N ASP A 38 1.00 -9.39 0.52
CA ASP A 38 1.09 -7.94 0.41
C ASP A 38 2.25 -7.55 -0.51
N ILE A 39 3.41 -8.20 -0.38
CA ILE A 39 4.57 -7.98 -1.27
C ILE A 39 4.23 -8.31 -2.73
N GLN A 40 3.50 -9.41 -2.98
CA GLN A 40 3.08 -9.76 -4.34
C GLN A 40 2.13 -8.72 -4.95
N ALA A 41 1.20 -8.18 -4.16
CA ALA A 41 0.32 -7.11 -4.61
C ALA A 41 1.09 -5.80 -4.83
N ALA A 42 1.96 -5.43 -3.90
CA ALA A 42 2.80 -4.24 -3.97
C ALA A 42 3.69 -4.22 -5.21
N ARG A 43 4.37 -5.33 -5.53
CA ARG A 43 5.19 -5.45 -6.75
C ARG A 43 4.38 -5.16 -8.01
N ARG A 44 3.12 -5.62 -8.07
CA ARG A 44 2.23 -5.37 -9.21
C ARG A 44 1.75 -3.91 -9.26
N LEU A 45 1.48 -3.30 -8.11
CA LEU A 45 1.08 -1.89 -8.01
C LEU A 45 2.21 -0.95 -8.42
N ILE A 46 3.43 -1.19 -7.91
CA ILE A 46 4.64 -0.43 -8.26
C ILE A 46 4.92 -0.56 -9.75
N GLY A 47 4.95 -1.79 -10.28
CA GLY A 47 5.24 -2.03 -11.71
C GLY A 47 4.20 -1.51 -12.69
N ARG A 48 3.00 -1.12 -12.23
CA ARG A 48 1.95 -0.50 -13.04
C ARG A 48 1.81 1.00 -12.80
N GLU A 49 2.57 1.55 -11.85
CA GLU A 49 2.56 2.98 -11.50
C GLU A 49 1.14 3.52 -11.25
N LEU A 50 0.28 2.71 -10.63
CA LEU A 50 -1.11 3.08 -10.41
C LEU A 50 -1.22 4.04 -9.21
N PRO A 51 -2.15 5.01 -9.28
CA PRO A 51 -2.49 5.82 -8.13
C PRO A 51 -3.10 4.92 -7.04
N VAL A 52 -2.70 5.14 -5.79
CA VAL A 52 -3.15 4.37 -4.63
C VAL A 52 -3.75 5.31 -3.59
N ASP A 53 -4.82 4.86 -2.97
CA ASP A 53 -5.44 5.55 -1.85
C ASP A 53 -4.75 5.12 -0.53
N ALA A 54 -4.35 6.12 0.27
CA ALA A 54 -3.56 5.89 1.47
C ALA A 54 -4.38 5.17 2.56
N ALA A 55 -5.65 5.55 2.74
CA ALA A 55 -6.54 4.96 3.73
C ALA A 55 -6.79 3.48 3.42
N SER A 56 -7.02 3.16 2.15
CA SER A 56 -7.20 1.79 1.66
C SER A 56 -5.95 0.93 1.79
N LEU A 57 -4.76 1.53 1.69
CA LEU A 57 -3.49 0.83 1.91
C LEU A 57 -3.29 0.45 3.38
N ALA A 58 -3.62 1.37 4.29
CA ALA A 58 -3.51 1.15 5.73
C ALA A 58 -4.51 0.10 6.25
N ASP A 59 -5.70 0.03 5.67
CA ASP A 59 -6.77 -0.87 6.13
C ASP A 59 -6.47 -2.36 5.86
N PRO A 60 -6.24 -3.19 6.89
CA PRO A 60 -5.96 -4.61 6.73
C PRO A 60 -7.12 -5.42 6.13
N ALA A 61 -8.36 -4.93 6.19
CA ALA A 61 -9.53 -5.61 5.62
C ALA A 61 -9.65 -5.43 4.08
N THR A 62 -9.00 -4.40 3.52
CA THR A 62 -9.04 -4.12 2.08
C THR A 62 -8.15 -5.08 1.29
N ASP A 63 -8.68 -5.81 0.29
CA ASP A 63 -7.85 -6.62 -0.61
C ASP A 63 -7.03 -5.71 -1.53
N LEU A 64 -5.71 -5.68 -1.35
CA LEU A 64 -4.78 -4.88 -2.14
C LEU A 64 -4.88 -5.15 -3.66
N ARG A 65 -5.36 -6.33 -4.08
CA ARG A 65 -5.59 -6.61 -5.51
C ARG A 65 -6.78 -5.86 -6.08
N LYS A 66 -7.74 -5.44 -5.26
CA LYS A 66 -8.84 -4.56 -5.69
C LYS A 66 -8.32 -3.16 -6.02
N LEU A 67 -7.24 -2.72 -5.37
CA LEU A 67 -6.57 -1.45 -5.69
C LEU A 67 -5.93 -1.44 -7.09
N LEU A 68 -5.64 -2.61 -7.68
CA LEU A 68 -5.24 -2.71 -9.10
C LEU A 68 -6.37 -2.28 -10.07
N ARG A 69 -7.60 -2.11 -9.58
CA ARG A 69 -8.78 -1.71 -10.36
C ARG A 69 -9.41 -0.41 -9.84
N ALA A 70 -8.93 0.12 -8.72
CA ALA A 70 -9.59 1.24 -8.05
C ALA A 70 -9.30 2.56 -8.78
N ARG A 71 -10.38 3.25 -9.13
CA ARG A 71 -10.37 4.66 -9.54
C ARG A 71 -10.11 5.51 -8.28
N PRO A 72 -9.30 6.58 -8.34
CA PRO A 72 -8.97 7.37 -7.15
C PRO A 72 -10.23 7.85 -6.45
N VAL A 73 -10.36 7.56 -5.16
CA VAL A 73 -11.30 8.24 -4.29
C VAL A 73 -10.72 9.63 -4.06
N ARG A 74 -11.52 10.66 -4.36
CA ARG A 74 -11.13 12.04 -4.10
C ARG A 74 -11.13 12.24 -2.59
N GLU A 75 -9.99 12.65 -2.06
CA GLU A 75 -9.81 13.04 -0.65
C GLU A 75 -10.73 14.22 -0.34
N GLU A 76 -11.69 14.03 0.58
CA GLU A 76 -12.55 15.11 1.06
C GLU A 76 -11.90 15.73 2.30
N ARG A 77 -11.31 16.92 2.06
CA ARG A 77 -11.04 18.08 2.93
C ARG A 77 -10.89 17.88 4.44
#